data_AF-A0A235I634-F1
#
_entry.id   AF-A0A235I634-F1
#
_cell.length_a   1.000
_cell.length_b   1.000
_cell.length_c   1.000
_cell.angle_alpha   90.00
_cell.angle_beta   90.00
_cell.angle_gamma   90.00
#
_symmetry.space_group_name_H-M   'P 1'
#
loop_
_entity.id
_entity.type
_entity.pdbx_description
1 polymer ?
#
loop_
_entity_poly.entity_id
_entity_poly.type
_entity_poly.pdbx_seq_one_letter_code
_entity_poly.pdbx_strand_id
1 'polypeptide(L)' 'MSTISAFEPSSKRRRGYPSEKAVKRGYRLVHGDKELQEKLGNNDLCLCGSGRCFQKVLSQ' A
#
# COMPACT_ATOMS: atom_id res chain seq x y z
N MET A 1 -20.92 -15.40 -27.74
CA MET A 1 -19.47 -15.65 -27.84
C MET A 1 -18.78 -14.85 -26.75
N SER A 2 -18.53 -15.46 -25.59
CA SER A 2 -17.83 -14.78 -24.50
C SER A 2 -16.35 -14.70 -24.84
N THR A 3 -15.84 -13.49 -25.02
CA THR A 3 -14.43 -13.21 -25.19
C THR A 3 -13.74 -13.46 -23.85
N ILE A 4 -13.16 -14.66 -23.68
CA ILE A 4 -12.35 -14.98 -22.52
C ILE A 4 -11.09 -14.12 -22.63
N SER A 5 -11.07 -12.95 -22.00
CA SER A 5 -9.87 -12.13 -21.89
C SER A 5 -8.87 -12.89 -21.04
N ALA A 6 -7.63 -13.04 -21.52
CA ALA A 6 -6.53 -13.70 -20.81
C ALA A 6 -6.19 -13.08 -19.43
N PHE A 7 -6.88 -12.00 -19.04
CA PHE A 7 -6.80 -11.36 -17.74
C PHE A 7 -8.20 -11.19 -17.17
N GLU A 8 -8.57 -12.00 -16.18
CA GLU A 8 -9.78 -11.79 -15.38
C GLU A 8 -9.47 -10.76 -14.28
N PRO A 9 -10.16 -9.61 -14.23
CA PRO A 9 -9.92 -8.62 -13.18
C PRO A 9 -10.24 -9.22 -11.81
N SER A 10 -9.19 -9.56 -11.04
CA SER A 10 -9.38 -10.03 -9.67
C SER A 10 -10.22 -9.05 -8.85
N SER A 11 -10.95 -9.56 -7.86
CA SER A 11 -11.89 -8.78 -7.04
C SER A 11 -11.29 -7.51 -6.39
N LYS A 12 -9.95 -7.47 -6.22
CA LYS A 12 -9.16 -6.31 -5.78
C LYS A 12 -9.12 -5.18 -6.81
N ARG A 13 -8.93 -5.48 -8.10
CA ARG A 13 -8.97 -4.43 -9.15
C ARG A 13 -10.39 -3.91 -9.37
N ARG A 14 -11.41 -4.75 -9.18
CA ARG A 14 -12.82 -4.35 -9.31
C ARG A 14 -13.29 -3.39 -8.21
N ARG A 15 -12.78 -3.54 -6.98
CA ARG A 15 -13.20 -2.75 -5.80
C ARG A 15 -12.21 -1.65 -5.40
N GLY A 16 -11.09 -1.52 -6.12
CA GLY A 16 -9.96 -0.73 -5.68
C GLY A 16 -9.15 -1.43 -4.58
N TYR A 17 -7.89 -1.03 -4.42
CA TYR A 17 -7.10 -1.48 -3.28
C TYR A 17 -7.69 -0.88 -1.99
N PRO A 18 -7.66 -1.59 -0.86
CA PRO A 18 -8.06 -1.02 0.41
C PRO A 18 -7.28 0.28 0.63
N SER A 19 -7.98 1.34 1.05
CA SER A 19 -7.34 2.63 1.34
C SER A 19 -6.18 2.42 2.30
N GLU A 20 -5.10 3.18 2.18
CA GLU A 20 -3.93 3.07 3.07
C GLU A 20 -4.34 3.12 4.55
N LYS A 21 -5.44 3.82 4.87
CA LYS A 21 -6.04 3.89 6.21
C LYS A 21 -6.57 2.55 6.74
N ALA A 22 -7.01 1.66 5.86
CA ALA A 22 -7.54 0.34 6.23
C ALA A 22 -6.45 -0.75 6.23
N VAL A 23 -5.20 -0.40 5.92
CA VAL A 23 -4.07 -1.32 5.99
C VAL A 23 -3.64 -1.44 7.46
N LYS A 24 -3.57 -2.69 7.96
CA LYS A 24 -3.13 -2.99 9.32
C LYS A 24 -1.65 -2.66 9.48
N ARG A 25 -1.31 -2.06 10.63
CA ARG A 25 0.02 -1.59 11.01
C ARG A 25 0.82 -2.63 11.83
N GLY A 26 2.12 -2.42 11.95
CA GLY A 26 3.10 -3.25 12.67
C GLY A 26 3.75 -4.38 11.86
N TYR A 27 4.63 -5.16 12.51
CA TYR A 27 5.30 -6.33 11.92
C TYR A 27 4.28 -7.44 11.60
N ARG A 28 4.34 -7.99 10.37
CA ARG A 28 3.43 -9.07 9.95
C ARG A 28 4.16 -10.08 9.08
N LEU A 29 3.94 -11.35 9.35
CA LEU A 29 4.38 -12.48 8.54
C LEU A 29 3.15 -13.11 7.87
N VAL A 30 3.10 -13.11 6.54
CA VAL A 30 1.98 -13.68 5.77
C VAL A 30 2.44 -14.97 5.11
N HIS A 31 1.60 -16.01 5.13
CA HIS A 31 1.90 -17.34 4.58
C HIS A 31 3.13 -18.04 5.20
N GLY A 32 3.60 -17.58 6.37
CA GLY A 32 4.69 -18.19 7.12
C GLY A 32 6.10 -17.77 6.68
N ASP A 33 6.23 -17.00 5.60
CA ASP A 33 7.51 -16.64 4.99
C ASP A 33 7.59 -15.19 4.51
N LYS A 34 6.45 -14.52 4.28
CA LYS A 34 6.42 -13.16 3.74
C LYS A 34 6.34 -12.12 4.84
N GLU A 35 7.49 -11.55 5.18
CA GLU A 35 7.55 -10.39 6.05
C GLU A 35 7.01 -9.14 5.33
N LEU A 36 6.04 -8.49 5.96
CA LEU A 36 5.53 -7.19 5.56
C LEU A 36 6.11 -6.15 6.50
N GLN A 37 7.06 -5.37 5.98
CA GLN A 37 7.60 -4.21 6.66
C GLN A 37 6.75 -2.98 6.36
N GLU A 38 6.42 -2.21 7.40
CA GLU A 38 5.78 -0.92 7.22
C GLU A 38 6.71 0.05 6.48
N LYS A 39 6.17 0.68 5.45
CA LYS A 39 6.79 1.81 4.76
C LYS A 39 5.97 3.04 5.07
N LEU A 40 6.62 4.20 5.23
CA LEU A 40 5.88 5.45 5.31
C LEU A 40 5.03 5.61 4.04
N GLY A 41 3.74 5.78 4.24
CA GLY A 41 2.79 6.10 3.19
C GLY A 41 3.00 7.52 2.67
N ASN A 42 2.39 7.81 1.52
CA ASN A 42 2.59 9.08 0.82
C ASN A 42 2.13 10.30 1.64
N ASN A 43 1.14 10.10 2.52
CA ASN A 43 0.59 11.15 3.39
C ASN A 43 1.15 11.11 4.82
N ASP A 44 2.00 10.15 5.15
CA ASP A 44 2.57 10.05 6.49
C ASP A 44 3.52 11.22 6.75
N LEU A 45 3.49 11.74 7.98
CA LEU A 45 4.38 12.81 8.40
C LEU A 45 5.82 12.30 8.44
N CYS A 46 6.75 13.11 7.96
CA CYS A 46 8.15 12.78 8.01
C CYS A 46 8.65 12.71 9.47
N LEU A 47 9.47 11.70 9.74
CA LEU A 47 10.10 11.47 11.03
C LEU A 47 11.15 12.54 11.41
N CYS A 48 11.50 13.47 10.51
CA CYS A 48 12.43 14.56 10.81
C CYS A 48 11.83 15.69 11.69
N GLY A 49 10.54 15.60 12.05
CA GLY A 49 9.87 16.59 12.91
C GLY A 49 9.42 17.87 12.19
N SER A 50 9.61 17.98 10.87
CA SER A 50 9.23 19.17 10.09
C SER A 50 7.72 19.38 9.93
N GLY A 51 6.88 18.43 10.34
CA GLY A 51 5.44 18.44 10.09
C GLY A 51 5.05 18.31 8.61
N ARG A 52 6.01 18.08 7.71
CA ARG A 52 5.77 17.87 6.28
C ARG A 52 5.48 16.39 6.01
N CYS A 53 4.65 16.11 5.01
CA CYS A 53 4.49 14.75 4.49
C CYS A 53 5.83 14.23 3.96
N PHE A 54 6.11 12.95 4.19
CA PHE A 54 7.35 12.29 3.79
C PHE A 54 7.65 12.44 2.29
N GLN A 55 6.64 12.33 1.43
CA GLN A 55 6.82 12.51 -0.01
C GLN A 55 7.38 13.88 -0.39
N LYS A 56 7.04 14.93 0.36
CA LYS A 56 7.49 16.32 0.09
C LYS A 56 8.94 16.56 0.48
N VAL A 57 9.54 15.68 1.27
CA VAL A 57 10.93 15.82 1.74
C VAL A 57 11.88 14.82 1.08
N LEU A 58 11.38 13.83 0.33
CA LEU A 58 12.21 12.88 -0.42
C LEU A 58 12.94 13.52 -1.62
N SER A 59 12.50 14.68 -2.08
CA SER A 59 12.99 15.34 -3.29
C SER A 59 13.85 16.58 -3.01
N GLN A 60 14.56 16.63 -1.89
CA GLN A 60 15.53 17.69 -1.58
C GLN A 60 16.95 17.17 -1.71
#